data_AF-W6ZZ13-F1
#
_entry.id   AF-W6ZZ13-F1
#
_cell.length_a   1.000
_cell.length_b   1.000
_cell.length_c   1.000
_cell.angle_alpha   90.00
_cell.angle_beta   90.00
_cell.angle_gamma   90.00
#
_symmetry.space_group_name_H-M   'P 1'
#
loop_
_entity.id
_entity.type
_entity.pdbx_description
1 polymer ?
#
loop_
_entity_poly.entity_id
_entity_poly.type
_entity_poly.pdbx_seq_one_letter_code
_entity_poly.pdbx_strand_id
1 'polypeptide(L)'
;MFRSSIARASRSSTIVIPSAATRTALPRAAPVACQLQQSRQAHAISNPTLANIEKRWEDMPPQEQADLWMTLRDRMKTDWKELTMQEKKAAYYIAFGPHGPRRPPPPDEGRNVFLLSSAVIAGAISIFAVTRMFANPVRPRTMTKEWQEASEEYLKAQGSEPITGYKGMLIQSKSEKDVPTNQKINDE
;
A
#
# COMPACT_ATOMS: atom_id res chain seq x y z
N MET A 1 19.38 17.05 28.88
CA MET A 1 18.89 18.34 29.41
C MET A 1 17.42 18.48 29.03
N PHE A 2 16.52 18.21 29.98
CA PHE A 2 15.07 18.33 29.79
C PHE A 2 14.66 19.80 29.82
N ARG A 3 13.90 20.26 28.82
CA ARG A 3 13.20 21.54 28.87
C ARG A 3 11.73 21.30 28.57
N SER A 4 11.00 20.95 29.62
CA SER A 4 9.56 21.10 29.74
C SER A 4 9.27 22.54 30.16
N SER A 5 8.32 23.19 29.50
CA SER A 5 7.69 24.41 30.01
C SER A 5 6.21 24.38 29.65
N ILE A 6 5.44 24.03 30.67
CA ILE A 6 3.98 24.14 30.73
C ILE A 6 3.67 25.62 30.94
N ALA A 7 2.86 26.22 30.07
CA ALA A 7 2.25 27.52 30.31
C ALA A 7 0.72 27.40 30.30
N ARG A 8 0.13 28.03 31.30
CA ARG A 8 -1.22 27.85 31.83
C ARG A 8 -2.13 28.98 31.33
N ALA A 9 -3.27 28.55 30.79
CA ALA A 9 -4.64 29.06 30.90
C ALA A 9 -5.03 30.55 30.74
N SER A 10 -6.24 30.66 30.15
CA SER A 10 -7.38 31.52 30.50
C SER A 10 -7.34 32.98 30.07
N ARG A 11 -8.35 33.34 29.25
CA ARG A 11 -9.15 34.56 29.42
C ARG A 11 -10.48 34.41 28.68
N SER A 12 -11.52 34.11 29.45
CA SER A 12 -12.92 34.33 29.10
C SER A 12 -13.14 35.82 28.82
N SER A 13 -13.84 36.14 27.74
CA SER A 13 -14.32 37.50 27.46
C SER A 13 -15.84 37.52 27.57
N THR A 14 -16.33 38.07 28.67
CA THR A 14 -17.73 38.44 28.89
C THR A 14 -18.01 39.72 28.11
N ILE A 15 -19.03 39.74 27.25
CA ILE A 15 -19.53 40.98 26.64
C ILE A 15 -20.99 41.20 27.02
N VAL A 16 -21.22 42.46 27.35
CA VAL A 16 -22.34 43.13 28.00
C VAL A 16 -23.54 43.26 27.07
N ILE A 17 -24.73 43.04 27.64
CA ILE A 17 -26.05 43.32 27.05
C ILE A 17 -26.38 44.81 27.23
N PRO A 18 -26.88 45.52 26.21
CA PRO A 18 -27.72 46.69 26.43
C PRO A 18 -29.21 46.42 26.17
N SER A 19 -30.01 47.18 26.91
CA SER A 19 -31.44 47.04 27.18
C SER A 19 -32.36 47.67 26.13
N ALA A 20 -33.54 47.05 25.98
CA ALA A 20 -34.86 47.55 25.57
C ALA A 20 -35.02 48.78 24.65
N ALA A 21 -35.73 48.56 23.54
CA ALA A 21 -36.65 49.54 22.97
C ALA A 21 -37.90 48.85 22.40
N THR A 22 -39.04 49.16 23.00
CA THR A 22 -40.39 48.71 22.67
C THR A 22 -40.84 49.36 21.36
N ARG A 23 -41.24 48.57 20.36
CA ARG A 23 -42.09 49.03 19.24
C ARG A 23 -43.23 48.05 19.02
N THR A 24 -44.42 48.49 19.44
CA THR A 24 -45.71 47.91 19.10
C THR A 24 -45.95 48.03 17.59
N ALA A 25 -46.11 46.89 16.92
CA ALA A 25 -46.64 46.81 15.56
C ALA A 25 -47.80 45.79 15.54
N LEU A 26 -48.89 46.18 14.88
CA LEU A 26 -50.20 45.54 14.81
C LEU A 26 -50.13 44.09 14.29
N PRO A 27 -50.98 43.15 14.77
CA PRO A 27 -51.10 41.84 14.14
C PRO A 27 -51.89 41.98 12.83
N ARG A 28 -51.20 42.04 11.70
CA ARG A 28 -51.83 41.80 10.39
C ARG A 28 -52.02 40.29 10.27
N ALA A 29 -53.27 39.85 10.38
CA ALA A 29 -53.68 38.48 10.08
C ALA A 29 -53.30 38.15 8.62
N ALA A 30 -52.21 37.42 8.44
CA ALA A 30 -51.91 36.75 7.19
C ALA A 30 -52.79 35.49 7.11
N PRO A 31 -53.43 35.20 5.96
CA PRO A 31 -54.12 33.93 5.82
C PRO A 31 -53.11 32.81 6.02
N VAL A 32 -53.43 31.88 6.91
CA VAL A 32 -52.80 30.57 6.98
C VAL A 32 -53.08 29.90 5.64
N ALA A 33 -52.23 30.16 4.65
CA ALA A 33 -52.08 29.26 3.54
C ALA A 33 -51.56 27.99 4.19
N CYS A 34 -52.43 26.98 4.32
CA CYS A 34 -52.00 25.60 4.44
C CYS A 34 -51.05 25.37 3.26
N GLN A 35 -49.75 25.55 3.47
CA GLN A 35 -48.77 24.92 2.61
C GLN A 35 -49.04 23.45 2.82
N LEU A 36 -49.82 22.89 1.90
CA LEU A 36 -49.91 21.47 1.71
C LEU A 36 -48.46 21.03 1.56
N GLN A 37 -47.88 20.57 2.66
CA GLN A 37 -46.54 20.04 2.68
C GLN A 37 -46.67 18.84 1.77
N GLN A 38 -46.29 19.03 0.50
CA GLN A 38 -46.31 17.97 -0.48
C GLN A 38 -45.47 16.88 0.17
N SER A 39 -46.16 15.82 0.62
CA SER A 39 -45.53 14.55 0.87
C SER A 39 -44.89 14.22 -0.47
N ARG A 40 -43.61 14.60 -0.62
CA ARG A 40 -42.81 14.20 -1.76
C ARG A 40 -42.74 12.70 -1.59
N GLN A 41 -43.62 12.01 -2.31
CA GLN A 41 -43.52 10.58 -2.55
C GLN A 41 -42.05 10.33 -2.86
N ALA A 42 -41.42 9.36 -2.22
CA ALA A 42 -40.02 9.08 -2.48
C ALA A 42 -39.94 8.51 -3.90
N HIS A 43 -39.72 9.35 -4.90
CA HIS A 43 -39.72 8.94 -6.30
C HIS A 43 -38.52 8.00 -6.49
N ALA A 44 -38.74 6.90 -7.23
CA ALA A 44 -37.66 5.98 -7.57
C ALA A 44 -36.51 6.76 -8.23
N ILE A 45 -35.28 6.47 -7.83
CA ILE A 45 -34.11 7.15 -8.40
C ILE A 45 -34.03 6.78 -9.89
N SER A 46 -33.79 7.78 -10.74
CA SER A 46 -33.74 7.57 -12.18
C SER A 46 -32.67 6.56 -12.59
N ASN A 47 -33.05 5.63 -13.47
CA ASN A 47 -32.19 4.57 -14.01
C ASN A 47 -30.81 5.05 -14.50
N PRO A 48 -30.64 6.15 -15.27
CA PRO A 48 -29.31 6.61 -15.69
C PRO A 48 -28.36 6.97 -14.53
N THR A 49 -28.91 7.37 -13.38
CA THR A 49 -28.15 7.73 -12.20
C THR A 49 -27.62 6.50 -11.46
N LEU A 50 -28.36 5.39 -11.49
CA LEU A 50 -28.00 4.12 -10.84
C LEU A 50 -27.34 3.10 -11.77
N ALA A 51 -27.48 3.28 -13.08
CA ALA A 51 -26.89 2.38 -14.06
C ALA A 51 -25.36 2.38 -13.94
N ASN A 52 -24.77 1.17 -13.90
CA ASN A 52 -23.32 0.95 -13.82
C ASN A 52 -22.64 1.63 -12.63
N ILE A 53 -23.34 1.80 -11.50
CA ILE A 53 -22.77 2.42 -10.30
C ILE A 53 -21.48 1.71 -9.85
N GLU A 54 -21.38 0.40 -10.06
CA GLU A 54 -20.23 -0.42 -9.70
C GLU A 54 -18.92 0.01 -10.38
N LYS A 55 -19.01 0.64 -11.56
CA LYS A 55 -17.86 1.16 -12.30
C LYS A 55 -17.62 2.63 -12.00
N ARG A 56 -18.68 3.41 -11.86
CA ARG A 56 -18.63 4.88 -11.75
C ARG A 56 -18.43 5.39 -10.32
N TRP A 57 -18.70 4.55 -9.31
CA TRP A 57 -18.67 4.97 -7.91
C TRP A 57 -17.33 5.59 -7.48
N GLU A 58 -16.20 4.99 -7.88
CA GLU A 58 -14.88 5.51 -7.50
C GLU A 58 -14.49 6.79 -8.26
N ASP A 59 -14.99 6.96 -9.49
CA ASP A 59 -14.70 8.12 -10.34
C ASP A 59 -15.59 9.34 -10.02
N MET A 60 -16.65 9.13 -9.24
CA MET A 60 -17.65 10.15 -8.94
C MET A 60 -17.12 11.18 -7.90
N PRO A 61 -17.41 12.48 -8.06
CA PRO A 61 -17.08 13.48 -7.06
C PRO A 61 -17.66 13.14 -5.67
N PRO A 62 -16.96 13.45 -4.57
CA PRO A 62 -17.41 13.10 -3.22
C PRO A 62 -18.76 13.75 -2.83
N GLN A 63 -19.09 14.91 -3.42
CA GLN A 63 -20.38 15.55 -3.25
C GLN A 63 -21.52 14.71 -3.84
N GLU A 64 -21.35 14.23 -5.08
CA GLU A 64 -22.36 13.40 -5.74
C GLU A 64 -22.51 12.03 -5.06
N GLN A 65 -21.40 11.46 -4.57
CA GLN A 65 -21.45 10.23 -3.77
C GLN A 65 -22.30 10.42 -2.51
N ALA A 66 -22.12 11.55 -1.81
CA ALA A 66 -22.91 11.88 -0.62
C ALA A 66 -24.39 12.09 -0.96
N ASP A 67 -24.69 12.85 -2.01
CA ASP A 67 -26.07 13.15 -2.41
C ASP A 67 -26.83 11.89 -2.87
N LEU A 68 -26.17 11.00 -3.62
CA LEU A 68 -26.73 9.71 -3.99
C LEU A 68 -26.93 8.80 -2.79
N TRP A 69 -25.96 8.76 -1.87
CA TRP A 69 -26.08 8.00 -0.64
C TRP A 69 -27.25 8.47 0.22
N MET A 70 -27.41 9.79 0.40
CA MET A 70 -28.52 10.34 1.18
C MET A 70 -29.87 10.01 0.54
N THR A 71 -29.98 10.18 -0.78
CA THR A 71 -31.22 9.88 -1.52
C THR A 71 -31.57 8.39 -1.44
N LEU A 72 -30.58 7.51 -1.62
CA LEU A 72 -30.78 6.06 -1.55
C LEU A 72 -31.12 5.60 -0.13
N ARG A 73 -30.48 6.20 0.88
CA ARG A 73 -30.79 5.97 2.30
C ARG A 73 -32.22 6.35 2.63
N ASP A 74 -32.72 7.46 2.08
CA ASP A 74 -34.10 7.89 2.28
C ASP A 74 -35.10 6.97 1.57
N ARG A 75 -34.77 6.46 0.38
CA ARG A 75 -35.56 5.42 -0.31
C ARG A 75 -35.59 4.11 0.47
N MET A 76 -34.50 3.70 1.11
CA MET A 76 -34.45 2.48 1.91
C MET A 76 -35.29 2.54 3.20
N LYS A 77 -35.77 3.73 3.62
CA LYS A 77 -36.69 3.89 4.76
C LYS A 77 -38.14 3.53 4.41
N THR A 78 -38.51 3.49 3.12
CA THR A 78 -39.86 3.12 2.67
C THR A 78 -39.99 1.60 2.52
N ASP A 79 -41.14 1.09 2.04
CA ASP A 79 -41.33 -0.36 1.82
C ASP A 79 -40.32 -0.90 0.78
N TRP A 80 -39.66 -2.00 1.12
CA TRP A 80 -38.62 -2.63 0.31
C TRP A 80 -39.16 -3.36 -0.91
N LYS A 81 -40.47 -3.63 -0.95
CA LYS A 81 -41.13 -4.17 -2.15
C LYS A 81 -41.19 -3.14 -3.29
N GLU A 82 -41.23 -1.86 -2.95
CA GLU A 82 -41.29 -0.74 -3.91
C GLU A 82 -39.91 -0.27 -4.38
N LEU A 83 -38.82 -0.84 -3.84
CA LEU A 83 -37.47 -0.59 -4.36
C LEU A 83 -37.23 -1.37 -5.64
N THR A 84 -36.75 -0.67 -6.65
CA THR A 84 -36.31 -1.25 -7.92
C THR A 84 -35.10 -2.16 -7.71
N MET A 85 -34.90 -3.13 -8.61
CA MET A 85 -33.73 -4.03 -8.55
C MET A 85 -32.40 -3.28 -8.68
N GLN A 86 -32.39 -2.14 -9.39
CA GLN A 86 -31.19 -1.30 -9.54
C GLN A 86 -30.87 -0.55 -8.24
N GLU A 87 -31.87 0.00 -7.55
CA GLU A 87 -31.68 0.62 -6.22
C GLU A 87 -31.11 -0.39 -5.22
N LYS A 88 -31.62 -1.63 -5.23
CA LYS A 88 -31.12 -2.71 -4.36
C LYS A 88 -29.66 -3.08 -4.66
N LYS A 89 -29.31 -3.24 -5.94
CA LYS A 89 -27.93 -3.53 -6.37
C LYS A 89 -26.99 -2.38 -5.99
N ALA A 90 -27.40 -1.14 -6.24
CA ALA A 90 -26.62 0.03 -5.88
C ALA A 90 -26.43 0.16 -4.37
N ALA A 91 -27.48 -0.07 -3.57
CA ALA A 91 -27.38 -0.04 -2.11
C ALA A 91 -26.40 -1.11 -1.59
N TYR A 92 -26.48 -2.32 -2.15
CA TYR A 92 -25.57 -3.40 -1.81
C TYR A 92 -24.12 -3.05 -2.16
N TYR A 93 -23.88 -2.54 -3.37
CA TYR A 93 -22.54 -2.15 -3.81
C TYR A 93 -21.99 -0.98 -2.98
N ILE A 94 -22.77 0.05 -2.67
CA ILE A 94 -22.29 1.18 -1.85
C ILE A 94 -21.96 0.72 -0.42
N ALA A 95 -22.75 -0.19 0.16
CA ALA A 95 -22.50 -0.68 1.52
C ALA A 95 -21.33 -1.69 1.62
N PHE A 96 -21.21 -2.60 0.65
CA PHE A 96 -20.34 -3.78 0.74
C PHE A 96 -19.40 -3.99 -0.45
N GLY A 97 -19.43 -3.11 -1.45
CA GLY A 97 -18.61 -3.23 -2.65
C GLY A 97 -17.10 -3.10 -2.38
N PRO A 98 -16.27 -3.51 -3.35
CA PRO A 98 -14.81 -3.45 -3.31
C PRO A 98 -14.29 -2.03 -3.54
N HIS A 99 -14.72 -1.07 -2.73
CA HIS A 99 -14.31 0.34 -2.79
C HIS A 99 -13.78 0.81 -1.44
N GLY A 100 -13.17 1.99 -1.43
CA GLY A 100 -12.68 2.63 -0.20
C GLY A 100 -11.73 1.71 0.58
N PRO A 101 -11.98 1.43 1.87
CA PRO A 101 -11.15 0.51 2.67
C PRO A 101 -11.17 -0.96 2.22
N ARG A 102 -12.15 -1.36 1.38
CA ARG A 102 -12.30 -2.74 0.88
C ARG A 102 -11.81 -2.92 -0.55
N ARG A 103 -11.08 -1.94 -1.08
CA ARG A 103 -10.54 -2.02 -2.43
C ARG A 103 -9.53 -3.18 -2.54
N PRO A 104 -9.65 -4.07 -3.53
CA PRO A 104 -8.64 -5.09 -3.78
C PRO A 104 -7.32 -4.44 -4.21
N PRO A 105 -6.20 -5.17 -4.11
CA PRO A 105 -4.94 -4.73 -4.69
C PRO A 105 -5.13 -4.37 -6.17
N PRO A 106 -4.51 -3.28 -6.67
CA PRO A 106 -4.61 -2.89 -8.07
C PRO A 106 -4.23 -4.04 -9.00
N PRO A 107 -4.88 -4.13 -10.18
CA PRO A 107 -4.54 -5.15 -11.16
C PRO A 107 -3.06 -5.01 -11.57
N ASP A 108 -2.37 -6.14 -11.74
CA ASP A 108 -0.97 -6.24 -12.16
C ASP A 108 0.12 -5.85 -11.13
N GLU A 109 -0.25 -5.60 -9.87
CA GLU A 109 0.73 -5.28 -8.80
C GLU A 109 1.77 -6.41 -8.59
N GLY A 110 1.33 -7.67 -8.59
CA GLY A 110 2.23 -8.82 -8.38
C GLY A 110 3.33 -8.93 -9.44
N ARG A 111 3.01 -8.64 -10.71
CA ARG A 111 3.99 -8.64 -11.80
C ARG A 111 4.99 -7.50 -11.63
N ASN A 112 4.50 -6.30 -11.30
CA ASN A 112 5.35 -5.13 -11.08
C ASN A 112 6.32 -5.35 -9.92
N VAL A 113 5.85 -5.91 -8.79
CA VAL A 113 6.70 -6.24 -7.64
C VAL A 113 7.77 -7.27 -8.02
N PHE A 114 7.39 -8.32 -8.76
CA PHE A 114 8.34 -9.34 -9.21
C PHE A 114 9.41 -8.78 -10.14
N LEU A 115 9.00 -8.01 -11.15
CA LEU A 115 9.92 -7.41 -12.14
C LEU A 115 10.85 -6.39 -11.47
N LEU A 116 10.33 -5.56 -10.58
CA LEU A 116 11.14 -4.58 -9.87
C LEU A 116 12.14 -5.25 -8.93
N SER A 117 11.70 -6.24 -8.15
CA SER A 117 12.58 -6.96 -7.22
C SER A 117 13.68 -7.73 -7.94
N SER A 118 13.33 -8.43 -9.03
CA SER A 118 14.32 -9.14 -9.85
C SER A 118 15.30 -8.19 -10.53
N ALA A 119 14.85 -7.03 -11.00
CA ALA A 119 15.73 -6.01 -11.57
C ALA A 119 16.74 -5.46 -10.53
N VAL A 120 16.30 -5.23 -9.29
CA VAL A 120 17.20 -4.79 -8.20
C VAL A 120 18.25 -5.86 -7.89
N ILE A 121 17.85 -7.13 -7.79
CA ILE A 121 18.78 -8.24 -7.56
C ILE A 121 19.78 -8.36 -8.72
N ALA A 122 19.31 -8.29 -9.96
CA ALA A 122 20.17 -8.33 -11.14
C ALA A 122 21.14 -7.13 -11.17
N GLY A 123 20.68 -5.94 -10.79
CA GLY A 123 21.51 -4.75 -10.64
C GLY A 123 22.59 -4.94 -9.58
N ALA A 124 22.25 -5.52 -8.42
CA ALA A 124 23.22 -5.80 -7.35
C ALA A 124 24.29 -6.81 -7.80
N ILE A 125 23.90 -7.89 -8.48
CA ILE A 125 24.83 -8.87 -9.05
C ILE A 125 25.74 -8.21 -10.09
N SER A 126 25.19 -7.32 -10.92
CA SER A 126 25.96 -6.59 -11.93
C SER A 126 27.00 -5.67 -11.30
N ILE A 127 26.62 -4.90 -10.29
CA ILE A 127 27.56 -4.02 -9.54
C ILE A 127 28.65 -4.86 -8.86
N PHE A 128 28.27 -5.98 -8.23
CA PHE A 128 29.24 -6.89 -7.60
C PHE A 128 30.22 -7.47 -8.62
N ALA A 129 29.72 -7.96 -9.76
CA ALA A 129 30.54 -8.52 -10.83
C ALA A 129 31.52 -7.49 -11.39
N VAL A 130 31.04 -6.27 -11.70
CA VAL A 130 31.89 -5.18 -12.20
C VAL A 130 32.97 -4.83 -11.17
N THR A 131 32.60 -4.64 -9.91
CA THR A 131 33.57 -4.35 -8.83
C THR A 131 34.60 -5.48 -8.70
N ARG A 132 34.16 -6.74 -8.81
CA ARG A 132 35.04 -7.91 -8.72
C ARG A 132 35.98 -8.07 -9.93
N MET A 133 35.59 -7.60 -11.11
CA MET A 133 36.44 -7.60 -12.31
C MET A 133 37.62 -6.63 -12.19
N PHE A 134 37.47 -5.52 -11.46
CA PHE A 134 38.55 -4.54 -11.22
C PHE A 134 39.37 -4.84 -9.94
N ALA A 135 39.04 -5.89 -9.20
CA ALA A 135 39.81 -6.31 -8.04
C ALA A 135 41.16 -6.93 -8.45
N ASN A 136 42.07 -7.11 -7.48
CA ASN A 136 43.40 -7.66 -7.72
C ASN A 136 43.33 -8.95 -8.57
N PRO A 137 43.96 -8.97 -9.76
CA PRO A 137 43.95 -10.15 -10.64
C PRO A 137 44.76 -11.31 -10.06
N VAL A 138 45.69 -11.02 -9.15
CA VAL A 138 46.56 -11.99 -8.51
C VAL A 138 45.81 -12.76 -7.43
N ARG A 139 45.69 -14.07 -7.62
CA ARG A 139 45.16 -14.99 -6.59
C ARG A 139 46.27 -15.39 -5.61
N PRO A 140 45.99 -15.55 -4.30
CA PRO A 140 46.95 -16.13 -3.36
C PRO A 140 47.36 -17.55 -3.77
N ARG A 141 48.63 -17.90 -3.54
CA ARG A 141 49.19 -19.23 -3.88
C ARG A 141 48.46 -20.41 -3.21
N THR A 142 47.81 -20.18 -2.07
CA THR A 142 47.10 -21.21 -1.30
C THR A 142 45.69 -21.50 -1.82
N MET A 143 45.21 -20.69 -2.79
CA MET A 143 43.87 -20.81 -3.37
C MET A 143 43.93 -21.51 -4.74
N THR A 144 44.88 -22.42 -4.93
CA THR A 144 44.95 -23.35 -6.07
C THR A 144 44.46 -24.72 -5.65
N LYS A 145 43.99 -25.51 -6.62
CA LYS A 145 43.40 -26.82 -6.35
C LYS A 145 44.44 -27.79 -5.79
N GLU A 146 45.63 -27.82 -6.40
CA GLU A 146 46.78 -28.61 -5.96
C GLU A 146 47.13 -28.33 -4.48
N TRP A 147 47.17 -27.05 -4.08
CA TRP A 147 47.48 -26.67 -2.70
C TRP A 147 46.35 -27.07 -1.72
N GLN A 148 45.10 -26.95 -2.16
CA GLN A 148 43.93 -27.33 -1.37
C GLN A 148 43.84 -28.84 -1.17
N GLU A 149 44.15 -29.63 -2.20
CA GLU A 149 44.21 -31.09 -2.14
C GLU A 149 45.36 -31.56 -1.24
N ALA A 150 46.55 -30.97 -1.36
CA ALA A 150 47.68 -31.27 -0.47
C ALA A 150 47.36 -30.90 1.00
N SER A 151 46.64 -29.80 1.22
CA SER A 151 46.18 -29.41 2.56
C SER A 151 45.16 -30.42 3.11
N GLU A 152 44.24 -30.90 2.28
CA GLU A 152 43.26 -31.93 2.65
C GLU A 152 43.93 -33.25 3.04
N GLU A 153 44.94 -33.68 2.28
CA GLU A 153 45.75 -34.86 2.61
C GLU A 153 46.49 -34.71 3.95
N TYR A 154 47.04 -33.53 4.21
CA TYR A 154 47.67 -33.23 5.49
C TYR A 154 46.67 -33.28 6.66
N LEU A 155 45.50 -32.63 6.54
CA LEU A 155 44.45 -32.67 7.58
C LEU A 155 43.96 -34.09 7.83
N LYS A 156 43.82 -34.89 6.77
CA LYS A 156 43.45 -36.30 6.85
C LYS A 156 44.52 -37.12 7.58
N ALA A 157 45.79 -36.88 7.30
CA ALA A 157 46.90 -37.53 8.00
C ALA A 157 46.94 -37.14 9.50
N GLN A 158 46.53 -35.92 9.84
CA GLN A 158 46.40 -35.44 11.22
C GLN A 158 45.10 -35.90 11.93
N GLY A 159 44.18 -36.55 11.21
CA GLY A 159 42.88 -36.96 11.78
C GLY A 159 41.96 -35.77 12.15
N SER A 160 42.14 -34.62 11.50
CA SER A 160 41.34 -33.40 11.75
C SER A 160 39.97 -33.47 11.08
N GLU A 161 38.87 -33.33 11.83
CA GLU A 161 37.48 -33.50 11.35
C GLU A 161 37.09 -34.95 10.96
N PRO A 162 37.14 -35.91 11.92
CA PRO A 162 36.79 -37.31 11.67
C PRO A 162 35.29 -37.58 11.48
N ILE A 163 34.40 -36.63 11.80
CA ILE A 163 32.94 -36.82 11.78
C ILE A 163 32.32 -36.29 10.48
N THR A 164 32.74 -35.12 10.00
CA THR A 164 32.13 -34.42 8.85
C THR A 164 32.79 -34.73 7.50
N GLY A 165 33.98 -35.36 7.51
CA GLY A 165 34.59 -35.99 6.33
C GLY A 165 35.39 -35.05 5.42
N TYR A 166 36.29 -35.64 4.63
CA TYR A 166 37.36 -34.91 3.95
C TYR A 166 37.09 -34.58 2.49
N LYS A 167 36.41 -35.47 1.73
CA LYS A 167 36.41 -35.40 0.26
C LYS A 167 35.93 -34.05 -0.28
N GLY A 168 36.87 -33.24 -0.77
CA GLY A 168 36.58 -31.94 -1.36
C GLY A 168 36.19 -30.87 -0.34
N MET A 169 36.49 -31.08 0.94
CA MET A 169 36.19 -30.16 2.03
C MET A 169 36.97 -28.84 1.88
N LEU A 170 38.23 -28.91 1.43
CA LEU A 170 39.08 -27.73 1.26
C LEU A 170 39.15 -27.24 -0.19
N ILE A 171 38.58 -28.00 -1.13
CA ILE A 171 38.62 -27.69 -2.56
C ILE A 171 37.58 -26.60 -2.87
N GLN A 172 38.04 -25.36 -2.97
CA GLN A 172 37.25 -24.20 -3.33
C GLN A 172 37.54 -23.69 -4.74
N SER A 173 38.72 -24.05 -5.27
CA SER A 173 39.20 -23.56 -6.56
C SER A 173 38.99 -24.58 -7.68
N LYS A 174 38.84 -24.07 -8.92
CA LYS A 174 38.79 -24.92 -10.12
C LYS A 174 40.18 -25.49 -10.41
N SER A 175 40.25 -26.58 -11.18
CA SER A 175 41.53 -27.15 -11.59
C SER A 175 42.28 -26.16 -12.48
N GLU A 176 43.61 -26.16 -12.41
CA GLU A 176 44.48 -25.27 -13.20
C GLU A 176 44.17 -25.35 -14.71
N LYS A 177 43.82 -26.55 -15.18
CA LYS A 177 43.47 -26.84 -16.58
C LYS A 177 42.18 -26.13 -17.03
N ASP A 178 41.32 -25.74 -16.09
CA ASP A 178 40.04 -25.07 -16.33
C ASP A 178 40.11 -23.55 -16.10
N VAL A 179 41.29 -23.02 -15.75
CA VAL A 179 41.50 -21.58 -15.54
C VAL A 179 41.87 -20.92 -16.88
N PRO A 180 41.19 -19.82 -17.28
CA PRO A 180 41.57 -19.10 -18.50
C PRO A 180 42.99 -18.55 -18.39
N THR A 181 43.80 -18.73 -19.44
CA THR A 181 45.25 -18.39 -19.55
C THR A 181 45.61 -16.94 -19.16
N ASN A 182 44.63 -16.04 -19.08
CA ASN A 182 44.81 -14.64 -18.67
C ASN A 182 44.88 -14.41 -17.14
N GLN A 183 44.54 -15.40 -16.30
CA GLN A 183 44.77 -15.32 -14.86
C GLN A 183 46.14 -15.89 -14.55
N LYS A 184 47.17 -15.03 -14.54
CA LYS A 184 48.50 -15.41 -14.08
C LYS A 184 48.42 -15.90 -12.63
N ILE A 185 48.64 -17.19 -12.44
CA ILE A 185 49.00 -17.76 -11.14
C ILE A 185 50.46 -17.36 -10.99
N ASN A 186 50.74 -16.40 -10.11
CA ASN A 186 52.02 -15.68 -10.03
C ASN A 186 53.22 -16.49 -10.52
N ASP A 187 53.71 -16.10 -11.69
CA ASP A 187 55.15 -16.03 -11.94
C ASP A 187 55.72 -15.03 -10.93
N GLU A 188 56.85 -15.38 -10.33
CA GLU A 188 57.61 -14.62 -9.32
C GLU A 188 57.81 -13.13 -9.65
#